data_AF-A0AAD5T3L7-F1
#
_entry.id   AF-A0AAD5T3L7-F1
#
_cell.length_a   1.000
_cell.length_b   1.000
_cell.length_c   1.000
_cell.angle_alpha   90.00
_cell.angle_beta   90.00
_cell.angle_gamma   90.00
#
_symmetry.space_group_name_H-M   'P 1'
#
loop_
_entity.id
_entity.type
_entity.pdbx_description
1 polymer ?
#
loop_
_entity_poly.entity_id
_entity_poly.type
_entity_poly.pdbx_seq_one_letter_code
_entity_poly.pdbx_strand_id
1 'polypeptide(L)'
;MSESTKRPRRSSAPSKYEDPSDSEDIPFAPVEQTPKKQKPRNPNAAKRGRKPKPVYLGAELKVAVDAVLTASRLCQSVFKTLVQDESLAKDDKSPVTVADFGAQTVVNALLLKHFPEDPIVGEEDSEALKQNPVLSERVLNLVNGVVESPITVEEIYRHIDSGNYAGGAQGRFWTLDPIDGTKGFLRGEQYAVCLALVVDGKVELGVIGCPNLPVDLDNPDGERGSLFIATRGHGAFQRTFIDEKLSKIKTAKVKTASETIFCESVESGHSSQTEAAEIAQHLKIAAGTGKRMDSQCKYGVVARGDAGIYLRIPTSDTYEEKIWGHAAGMLIVEEAGGVVTDVEGKPLDFGVGRTLKNNKGVVAATARIHAEVLEAAKKVLRTKPVNGDGQVNGGATGTAAVAKDVLEAAAKEVADAVAEQQQQQQLEVAAMMVEAAVGSTTEETIVDSVMAEPFGAENGGQN
;
A
#
# COMPACT_ATOMS: atom_id res chain seq x y z
N MET A 1 8.64 -13.78 -70.47
CA MET A 1 9.45 -12.56 -70.17
C MET A 1 8.45 -11.48 -69.78
N SER A 2 8.40 -10.87 -68.61
CA SER A 2 9.24 -10.86 -67.40
C SER A 2 8.34 -10.38 -66.27
N GLU A 3 8.41 -11.04 -65.11
CA GLU A 3 7.82 -10.57 -63.86
C GLU A 3 8.42 -9.20 -63.45
N SER A 4 7.58 -8.32 -62.91
CA SER A 4 8.04 -7.20 -62.08
C SER A 4 7.07 -7.02 -60.92
N THR A 5 7.59 -7.32 -59.74
CA THR A 5 6.95 -7.37 -58.44
C THR A 5 6.63 -5.97 -57.91
N LYS A 6 5.34 -5.66 -57.73
CA LYS A 6 4.89 -4.51 -56.92
C LYS A 6 4.62 -4.97 -55.48
N ARG A 7 5.46 -4.54 -54.53
CA ARG A 7 5.19 -4.64 -53.09
C ARG A 7 4.00 -3.71 -52.72
N PRO A 8 3.04 -4.13 -51.87
CA PRO A 8 2.06 -3.21 -51.32
C PRO A 8 2.68 -2.36 -50.21
N ARG A 9 2.42 -1.05 -50.25
CA ARG A 9 2.75 -0.12 -49.16
C ARG A 9 1.86 -0.43 -47.96
N ARG A 10 2.47 -0.80 -46.83
CA ARG A 10 1.83 -0.81 -45.50
C ARG A 10 1.34 0.60 -45.17
N SER A 11 0.02 0.77 -44.99
CA SER A 11 -0.56 1.95 -44.34
C SER A 11 -0.45 1.78 -42.83
N SER A 12 0.59 2.35 -42.22
CA SER A 12 0.64 2.53 -40.77
C SER A 12 0.21 3.97 -40.45
N ALA A 13 -1.09 4.18 -40.27
CA ALA A 13 -1.59 5.34 -39.55
C ALA A 13 -1.89 4.87 -38.12
N PRO A 14 -1.23 5.41 -37.08
CA PRO A 14 -1.65 5.16 -35.71
C PRO A 14 -3.04 5.78 -35.50
N SER A 15 -3.93 5.00 -34.90
CA SER A 15 -5.23 5.47 -34.42
C SER A 15 -5.04 6.73 -33.59
N LYS A 16 -5.61 7.85 -34.04
CA LYS A 16 -5.75 9.04 -33.19
C LYS A 16 -6.84 8.72 -32.19
N TYR A 17 -6.45 8.26 -31.01
CA TYR A 17 -7.28 8.36 -29.83
C TYR A 17 -7.46 9.86 -29.54
N GLU A 18 -8.66 10.38 -29.76
CA GLU A 18 -9.03 11.72 -29.32
C GLU A 18 -9.40 11.63 -27.85
N ASP A 19 -8.59 12.26 -27.01
CA ASP A 19 -8.74 12.29 -25.56
C ASP A 19 -10.00 13.12 -25.21
N PRO A 20 -11.01 12.55 -24.53
CA PRO A 20 -12.21 13.27 -24.11
C PRO A 20 -11.95 14.36 -23.05
N SER A 21 -10.70 14.52 -22.57
CA SER A 21 -10.29 15.51 -21.57
C SER A 21 -10.27 16.97 -22.05
N ASP A 22 -10.56 17.26 -23.32
CA ASP A 22 -10.69 18.64 -23.83
C ASP A 22 -11.97 19.38 -23.35
N SER A 23 -12.73 18.80 -22.41
CA SER A 23 -13.85 19.48 -21.73
C SER A 23 -13.37 20.17 -20.45
N GLU A 24 -13.78 21.42 -20.22
CA GLU A 24 -13.32 22.28 -19.12
C GLU A 24 -13.76 21.81 -17.70
N ASP A 25 -14.31 20.61 -17.56
CA ASP A 25 -14.82 20.02 -16.32
C ASP A 25 -13.97 18.82 -15.85
N ILE A 26 -12.64 18.99 -15.72
CA ILE A 26 -11.78 17.98 -15.09
C ILE A 26 -11.63 18.30 -13.59
N PRO A 27 -12.20 17.51 -12.66
CA PRO A 27 -12.06 17.74 -11.20
C PRO A 27 -10.63 17.54 -10.66
N PHE A 28 -9.67 17.28 -11.55
CA PHE A 28 -8.29 16.94 -11.24
C PHE A 28 -7.24 17.73 -12.06
N ALA A 29 -7.65 18.71 -12.88
CA ALA A 29 -6.71 19.59 -13.56
C ALA A 29 -6.00 20.53 -12.56
N PRO A 30 -4.68 20.78 -12.69
CA PRO A 30 -4.02 21.80 -11.89
C PRO A 30 -4.68 23.16 -12.15
N VAL A 31 -5.10 23.86 -11.09
CA VAL A 31 -5.59 25.25 -11.18
C VAL A 31 -4.56 26.09 -11.97
N GLU A 32 -4.96 26.61 -13.14
CA GLU A 32 -4.07 27.44 -13.95
C GLU A 32 -3.57 28.64 -13.14
N GLN A 33 -2.24 28.73 -12.98
CA GLN A 33 -1.64 29.93 -12.43
C GLN A 33 -1.84 31.09 -13.40
N THR A 34 -2.33 32.21 -12.86
CA THR A 34 -2.53 33.48 -13.57
C THR A 34 -1.40 33.78 -14.57
N PRO A 35 -1.73 34.26 -15.79
CA PRO A 35 -0.76 34.38 -16.87
C PRO A 35 0.34 35.37 -16.50
N LYS A 36 1.54 34.86 -16.24
CA LYS A 36 2.75 35.68 -16.09
C LYS A 36 3.02 36.40 -17.42
N LYS A 37 3.15 37.73 -17.36
CA LYS A 37 3.50 38.61 -18.49
C LYS A 37 4.64 38.00 -19.32
N GLN A 38 4.36 37.66 -20.58
CA GLN A 38 5.35 37.14 -21.51
C GLN A 38 6.41 38.20 -21.79
N LYS A 39 7.68 37.91 -21.50
CA LYS A 39 8.82 38.72 -21.98
C LYS A 39 8.98 38.51 -23.50
N PRO A 40 9.40 39.55 -24.25
CA PRO A 40 9.57 39.44 -25.70
C PRO A 40 10.62 38.36 -26.03
N ARG A 41 10.25 37.44 -26.93
CA ARG A 41 11.10 36.35 -27.38
C ARG A 41 12.14 36.84 -28.39
N ASN A 42 13.40 36.44 -28.17
CA ASN A 42 14.50 36.65 -29.12
C ASN A 42 14.27 35.78 -30.39
N PRO A 43 14.21 36.37 -31.60
CA PRO A 43 13.89 35.65 -32.83
C PRO A 43 14.96 34.65 -33.31
N ASN A 44 16.16 34.63 -32.71
CA ASN A 44 17.27 33.74 -33.11
C ASN A 44 17.55 32.56 -32.16
N ALA A 45 16.65 32.23 -31.24
CA ALA A 45 16.80 31.02 -30.42
C ALA A 45 16.38 29.78 -31.23
N ALA A 46 17.35 28.93 -31.60
CA ALA A 46 17.10 27.62 -32.18
C ALA A 46 16.04 26.87 -31.35
N LYS A 47 14.97 26.40 -32.01
CA LYS A 47 13.86 25.65 -31.38
C LYS A 47 14.41 24.34 -30.80
N ARG A 48 14.88 24.36 -29.55
CA ARG A 48 15.04 23.14 -28.76
C ARG A 48 13.68 22.45 -28.74
N GLY A 49 13.63 21.21 -29.22
CA GLY A 49 12.40 20.41 -29.26
C GLY A 49 11.69 20.50 -27.92
N ARG A 50 10.43 20.96 -27.94
CA ARG A 50 9.61 21.02 -26.73
C ARG A 50 9.40 19.58 -26.28
N LYS A 51 9.84 19.23 -25.06
CA LYS A 51 9.51 17.92 -24.49
C LYS A 51 7.98 17.75 -24.58
N PRO A 52 7.46 16.58 -25.02
CA PRO A 52 6.03 16.34 -25.02
C PRO A 52 5.49 16.63 -23.62
N LYS A 53 4.33 17.30 -23.55
CA LYS A 53 3.66 17.49 -22.26
C LYS A 53 3.29 16.10 -21.71
N PRO A 54 3.41 15.87 -20.39
CA PRO A 54 2.87 14.66 -19.79
C PRO A 54 1.38 14.53 -20.15
N VAL A 55 0.94 13.32 -20.51
CA VAL A 55 -0.48 13.05 -20.76
C VAL A 55 -1.18 13.01 -19.41
N TYR A 56 -2.32 13.69 -19.30
CA TYR A 56 -3.11 13.69 -18.09
C TYR A 56 -4.09 12.51 -18.13
N LEU A 57 -3.83 11.47 -17.32
CA LEU A 57 -4.60 10.22 -17.27
C LEU A 57 -5.93 10.39 -16.51
N GLY A 58 -6.75 11.36 -16.92
CA GLY A 58 -7.94 11.78 -16.17
C GLY A 58 -9.03 10.70 -16.08
N ALA A 59 -9.28 9.99 -17.19
CA ALA A 59 -10.25 8.91 -17.22
C ALA A 59 -9.80 7.71 -16.38
N GLU A 60 -8.53 7.31 -16.53
CA GLU A 60 -7.91 6.24 -15.76
C GLU A 60 -7.90 6.56 -14.27
N LEU A 61 -7.57 7.81 -13.92
CA LEU A 61 -7.56 8.25 -12.52
C LEU A 61 -8.94 8.15 -11.88
N LYS A 62 -9.98 8.64 -12.57
CA LYS A 62 -11.35 8.56 -12.05
C LYS A 62 -11.74 7.11 -11.77
N VAL A 63 -11.53 6.22 -12.74
CA VAL A 63 -11.87 4.79 -12.59
C VAL A 63 -11.04 4.12 -11.50
N ALA A 64 -9.74 4.42 -11.40
CA ALA A 64 -8.87 3.87 -10.37
C ALA A 64 -9.29 4.30 -8.95
N VAL A 65 -9.67 5.57 -8.78
CA VAL A 65 -10.20 6.10 -7.51
C VAL A 65 -11.52 5.41 -7.15
N ASP A 66 -12.45 5.33 -8.10
CA ASP A 66 -13.75 4.67 -7.89
C ASP A 66 -13.58 3.19 -7.51
N ALA A 67 -12.67 2.49 -8.20
CA ALA A 67 -12.36 1.08 -7.95
C ALA A 67 -11.74 0.85 -6.57
N VAL A 68 -10.70 1.63 -6.22
CA VAL A 68 -10.03 1.51 -4.92
C VAL A 68 -10.96 1.85 -3.77
N LEU A 69 -11.81 2.87 -3.90
CA LEU A 69 -12.79 3.22 -2.86
C LEU A 69 -13.87 2.15 -2.69
N THR A 70 -14.37 1.59 -3.78
CA THR A 70 -15.38 0.53 -3.72
C THR A 70 -14.82 -0.73 -3.07
N ALA A 71 -13.62 -1.16 -3.48
CA ALA A 71 -12.91 -2.28 -2.85
C ALA A 71 -12.57 -2.00 -1.38
N SER A 72 -12.14 -0.78 -1.05
CA SER A 72 -11.86 -0.40 0.34
C SER A 72 -13.09 -0.49 1.24
N ARG A 73 -14.27 -0.06 0.75
CA ARG A 73 -15.54 -0.18 1.49
C ARG A 73 -15.96 -1.63 1.67
N LEU A 74 -15.74 -2.48 0.66
CA LEU A 74 -15.94 -3.92 0.75
C LEU A 74 -15.04 -4.55 1.83
N CYS A 75 -13.76 -4.21 1.87
CA CYS A 75 -12.85 -4.70 2.92
C CYS A 75 -13.27 -4.23 4.32
N GLN A 76 -13.72 -2.98 4.45
CA GLN A 76 -14.26 -2.45 5.71
C GLN A 76 -15.54 -3.18 6.15
N SER A 77 -16.43 -3.59 5.24
CA SER A 77 -17.63 -4.34 5.63
C SER A 77 -17.29 -5.73 6.14
N VAL A 78 -16.29 -6.41 5.54
CA VAL A 78 -15.80 -7.70 6.07
C VAL A 78 -15.26 -7.53 7.49
N PHE A 79 -14.47 -6.48 7.73
CA PHE A 79 -13.92 -6.22 9.06
C PHE A 79 -15.02 -5.95 10.11
N LYS A 80 -16.08 -5.23 9.75
CA LYS A 80 -17.23 -5.02 10.66
C LYS A 80 -17.92 -6.33 11.02
N THR A 81 -18.15 -7.20 10.04
CA THR A 81 -18.74 -8.53 10.30
C THR A 81 -17.82 -9.40 11.14
N LEU A 82 -16.50 -9.34 10.91
CA LEU A 82 -15.49 -10.04 11.70
C LEU A 82 -15.50 -9.66 13.17
N VAL A 83 -15.56 -8.36 13.46
CA VAL A 83 -15.55 -7.84 14.83
C VAL A 83 -16.86 -8.11 15.55
N GLN A 84 -18.00 -8.09 14.83
CA GLN A 84 -19.32 -8.39 15.40
C GLN A 84 -19.50 -9.87 15.71
N ASP A 85 -18.86 -10.75 14.94
CA ASP A 85 -18.86 -12.18 15.18
C ASP A 85 -17.60 -12.56 15.99
N GLU A 86 -17.63 -12.31 17.31
CA GLU A 86 -16.56 -12.63 18.28
C GLU A 86 -16.08 -14.09 18.24
N SER A 87 -16.75 -14.94 17.45
CA SER A 87 -16.57 -16.39 17.34
C SER A 87 -15.61 -16.86 16.24
N LEU A 88 -15.12 -15.97 15.36
CA LEU A 88 -14.15 -16.38 14.35
C LEU A 88 -12.81 -16.70 15.01
N ALA A 89 -12.51 -18.00 15.06
CA ALA A 89 -11.30 -18.53 15.67
C ALA A 89 -10.07 -17.77 15.17
N LYS A 90 -9.11 -17.50 16.07
CA LYS A 90 -7.87 -16.74 15.79
C LYS A 90 -7.00 -17.33 14.66
N ASP A 91 -7.36 -18.51 14.14
CA ASP A 91 -6.68 -19.22 13.06
C ASP A 91 -7.52 -19.32 11.77
N ASP A 92 -8.78 -18.85 11.74
CA ASP A 92 -9.59 -18.86 10.51
C ASP A 92 -9.17 -17.73 9.57
N LYS A 93 -8.40 -18.09 8.53
CA LYS A 93 -7.99 -17.18 7.45
C LYS A 93 -9.08 -16.93 6.41
N SER A 94 -10.24 -17.59 6.53
CA SER A 94 -11.36 -17.38 5.59
C SER A 94 -11.78 -15.92 5.40
N PRO A 95 -11.75 -15.04 6.41
CA PRO A 95 -12.24 -13.69 6.25
C PRO A 95 -11.35 -12.81 5.38
N VAL A 96 -10.03 -12.95 5.50
CA VAL A 96 -9.11 -12.19 4.65
C VAL A 96 -9.19 -12.71 3.22
N THR A 97 -9.21 -14.03 3.03
CA THR A 97 -9.41 -14.66 1.72
C THR A 97 -10.70 -14.19 1.03
N VAL A 98 -11.80 -14.04 1.75
CA VAL A 98 -13.06 -13.51 1.17
C VAL A 98 -12.88 -12.05 0.72
N ALA A 99 -12.22 -11.22 1.53
CA ALA A 99 -12.01 -9.82 1.24
C ALA A 99 -11.04 -9.63 0.05
N ASP A 100 -9.96 -10.41 -0.03
CA ASP A 100 -9.00 -10.41 -1.14
C ASP A 100 -9.70 -10.69 -2.49
N PHE A 101 -10.43 -11.81 -2.57
CA PHE A 101 -11.17 -12.18 -3.78
C PHE A 101 -12.27 -11.18 -4.13
N GLY A 102 -12.99 -10.66 -3.14
CA GLY A 102 -14.04 -9.66 -3.35
C GLY A 102 -13.48 -8.35 -3.88
N ALA A 103 -12.40 -7.85 -3.28
CA ALA A 103 -11.71 -6.63 -3.70
C ALA A 103 -11.15 -6.77 -5.13
N GLN A 104 -10.46 -7.87 -5.44
CA GLN A 104 -9.95 -8.12 -6.79
C GLN A 104 -11.08 -8.20 -7.82
N THR A 105 -12.20 -8.86 -7.48
CA THR A 105 -13.38 -8.93 -8.36
C THR A 105 -13.92 -7.54 -8.69
N VAL A 106 -14.14 -6.71 -7.67
CA VAL A 106 -14.68 -5.35 -7.82
C VAL A 106 -13.78 -4.48 -8.67
N VAL A 107 -12.48 -4.46 -8.37
CA VAL A 107 -11.52 -3.63 -9.11
C VAL A 107 -11.45 -4.09 -10.57
N ASN A 108 -11.29 -5.40 -10.82
CA ASN A 108 -11.17 -5.92 -12.17
C ASN A 108 -12.46 -5.71 -12.99
N ALA A 109 -13.64 -5.86 -12.38
CA ALA A 109 -14.91 -5.57 -13.04
C ALA A 109 -15.02 -4.09 -13.46
N LEU A 110 -14.65 -3.16 -12.58
CA LEU A 110 -14.69 -1.73 -12.87
C LEU A 110 -13.66 -1.31 -13.94
N LEU A 111 -12.45 -1.89 -13.89
CA LEU A 111 -11.43 -1.68 -14.91
C LEU A 111 -11.89 -2.19 -16.27
N LEU A 112 -12.35 -3.43 -16.37
CA LEU A 112 -12.78 -4.04 -17.64
C LEU A 112 -14.04 -3.39 -18.22
N LYS A 113 -14.91 -2.80 -17.38
CA LYS A 113 -16.05 -2.00 -17.83
C LYS A 113 -15.62 -0.76 -18.62
N HIS A 114 -14.51 -0.12 -18.22
CA HIS A 114 -14.05 1.14 -18.81
C HIS A 114 -12.88 0.97 -19.80
N PHE A 115 -12.05 -0.05 -19.58
CA PHE A 115 -10.84 -0.37 -20.34
C PHE A 115 -10.81 -1.87 -20.70
N PRO A 116 -11.72 -2.33 -21.58
CA PRO A 116 -11.92 -3.76 -21.87
C PRO A 116 -10.70 -4.45 -22.52
N GLU A 117 -9.77 -3.69 -23.08
CA GLU A 117 -8.56 -4.22 -23.72
C GLU A 117 -7.33 -4.21 -22.79
N ASP A 118 -7.44 -3.65 -21.58
CA ASP A 118 -6.30 -3.50 -20.68
C ASP A 118 -6.05 -4.78 -19.89
N PRO A 119 -4.85 -5.38 -20.00
CA PRO A 119 -4.47 -6.49 -19.16
C PRO A 119 -4.31 -6.08 -17.69
N ILE A 120 -4.51 -7.03 -16.79
CA ILE A 120 -4.39 -6.82 -15.34
C ILE A 120 -3.44 -7.86 -14.74
N VAL A 121 -2.50 -7.40 -13.93
CA VAL A 121 -1.67 -8.21 -13.03
C VAL A 121 -2.23 -8.08 -11.61
N GLY A 122 -3.14 -8.98 -11.24
CA GLY A 122 -3.69 -9.11 -9.89
C GLY A 122 -2.96 -10.20 -9.10
N GLU A 123 -2.98 -10.12 -7.77
CA GLU A 123 -2.35 -11.11 -6.90
C GLU A 123 -3.03 -12.48 -6.96
N GLU A 124 -4.36 -12.48 -6.93
CA GLU A 124 -5.17 -13.67 -6.68
C GLU A 124 -5.58 -14.42 -7.96
N ASP A 125 -5.88 -15.71 -7.83
CA ASP A 125 -6.52 -16.55 -8.84
C ASP A 125 -7.77 -17.26 -8.26
N SER A 126 -8.68 -17.73 -9.13
CA SER A 126 -9.94 -18.30 -8.66
C SER A 126 -9.90 -19.79 -8.32
N GLU A 127 -8.74 -20.47 -8.36
CA GLU A 127 -8.66 -21.93 -8.17
C GLU A 127 -9.13 -22.36 -6.77
N ALA A 128 -8.77 -21.59 -5.74
CA ALA A 128 -9.23 -21.84 -4.38
C ALA A 128 -10.76 -21.70 -4.23
N LEU A 129 -11.38 -20.77 -4.97
CA LEU A 129 -12.83 -20.58 -4.97
C LEU A 129 -13.56 -21.72 -5.68
N LYS A 130 -13.07 -22.12 -6.87
CA LYS A 130 -13.64 -23.23 -7.64
C LYS A 130 -13.70 -24.54 -6.85
N GLN A 131 -12.76 -24.73 -5.92
CA GLN A 131 -12.68 -25.90 -5.05
C GLN A 131 -13.51 -25.77 -3.76
N ASN A 132 -14.05 -24.58 -3.47
CA ASN A 132 -14.80 -24.29 -2.25
C ASN A 132 -16.09 -23.48 -2.55
N PRO A 133 -17.23 -24.16 -2.81
CA PRO A 133 -18.51 -23.51 -3.11
C PRO A 133 -19.00 -22.59 -1.99
N VAL A 134 -18.75 -22.94 -0.72
CA VAL A 134 -19.16 -22.13 0.44
C VAL A 134 -18.39 -20.80 0.46
N LEU A 135 -17.09 -20.85 0.19
CA LEU A 135 -16.27 -19.64 0.07
C LEU A 135 -16.72 -18.79 -1.13
N SER A 136 -17.03 -19.42 -2.26
CA SER A 136 -17.53 -18.73 -3.45
C SER A 136 -18.85 -18.00 -3.20
N GLU A 137 -19.78 -18.62 -2.47
CA GLU A 137 -21.04 -17.98 -2.07
C GLU A 137 -20.82 -16.80 -1.12
N ARG A 138 -19.88 -16.90 -0.18
CA ARG A 138 -19.50 -15.78 0.70
C ARG A 138 -18.93 -14.60 -0.09
N VAL A 139 -18.02 -14.86 -1.03
CA VAL A 139 -17.47 -13.82 -1.92
C VAL A 139 -18.58 -13.20 -2.77
N LEU A 140 -19.48 -14.01 -3.33
CA LEU A 140 -20.61 -13.54 -4.12
C LEU A 140 -21.51 -12.58 -3.34
N ASN A 141 -21.93 -12.98 -2.15
CA ASN A 141 -22.78 -12.15 -1.30
C ASN A 141 -22.10 -10.84 -0.93
N LEU A 142 -20.80 -10.88 -0.65
CA LEU A 142 -20.02 -9.69 -0.33
C LEU A 142 -19.92 -8.74 -1.54
N VAL A 143 -19.56 -9.25 -2.72
CA VAL A 143 -19.41 -8.43 -3.94
C VAL A 143 -20.76 -7.83 -4.33
N ASN A 144 -21.83 -8.62 -4.35
CA ASN A 144 -23.19 -8.16 -4.68
C ASN A 144 -23.74 -7.14 -3.67
N GLY A 145 -23.13 -7.01 -2.49
CA GLY A 145 -23.47 -5.96 -1.52
C GLY A 145 -22.91 -4.58 -1.86
N VAL A 146 -21.92 -4.48 -2.77
CA VAL A 146 -21.26 -3.19 -3.09
C VAL A 146 -21.32 -2.80 -4.56
N VAL A 147 -21.67 -3.71 -5.47
CA VAL A 147 -21.82 -3.42 -6.89
C VAL A 147 -23.24 -2.97 -7.24
N GLU A 148 -23.38 -2.13 -8.26
CA GLU A 148 -24.69 -1.61 -8.71
C GLU A 148 -25.59 -2.69 -9.32
N SER A 149 -24.98 -3.67 -9.98
CA SER A 149 -25.67 -4.75 -10.67
C SER A 149 -25.12 -6.09 -10.17
N PRO A 150 -25.97 -6.97 -9.62
CA PRO A 150 -25.54 -8.27 -9.14
C PRO A 150 -24.86 -9.07 -10.24
N ILE A 151 -23.76 -9.73 -9.89
CA ILE A 151 -22.99 -10.63 -10.75
C ILE A 151 -23.19 -12.09 -10.33
N THR A 152 -22.82 -13.03 -11.19
CA THR A 152 -22.81 -14.47 -10.88
C THR A 152 -21.46 -14.96 -10.37
N VAL A 153 -21.42 -16.18 -9.82
CA VAL A 153 -20.18 -16.84 -9.38
C VAL A 153 -19.21 -17.04 -10.55
N GLU A 154 -19.72 -17.36 -11.74
CA GLU A 154 -18.91 -17.49 -12.95
C GLU A 154 -18.27 -16.16 -13.37
N GLU A 155 -18.96 -15.05 -13.13
CA GLU A 155 -18.42 -13.71 -13.37
C GLU A 155 -17.35 -13.35 -12.34
N ILE A 156 -17.50 -13.75 -11.08
CA ILE A 156 -16.44 -13.62 -10.05
C ILE A 156 -15.16 -14.31 -10.52
N TYR A 157 -15.25 -15.58 -10.94
CA TYR A 157 -14.08 -16.31 -11.41
C TYR A 157 -13.42 -15.62 -12.61
N ARG A 158 -14.23 -15.16 -13.57
CA ARG A 158 -13.73 -14.44 -14.76
C ARG A 158 -13.03 -13.14 -14.39
N HIS A 159 -13.59 -12.37 -13.46
CA HIS A 159 -13.00 -11.11 -13.03
C HIS A 159 -11.71 -11.35 -12.25
N ILE A 160 -11.67 -12.32 -11.34
CA ILE A 160 -10.43 -12.69 -10.64
C ILE A 160 -9.36 -13.14 -11.63
N ASP A 161 -9.69 -14.08 -12.52
CA ASP A 161 -8.74 -14.68 -13.48
C ASP A 161 -8.28 -13.70 -14.58
N SER A 162 -8.95 -12.55 -14.75
CA SER A 162 -8.45 -11.47 -15.60
C SER A 162 -7.16 -10.83 -15.07
N GLY A 163 -6.82 -11.06 -13.79
CA GLY A 163 -5.57 -10.68 -13.12
C GLY A 163 -4.34 -11.53 -13.50
N ASN A 164 -4.49 -12.50 -14.40
CA ASN A 164 -3.42 -13.45 -14.75
C ASN A 164 -2.39 -12.93 -15.77
N TYR A 165 -2.39 -11.62 -16.09
CA TYR A 165 -1.39 -11.08 -16.99
C TYR A 165 0.03 -11.22 -16.42
N ALA A 166 1.01 -11.42 -17.29
CA ALA A 166 2.40 -11.66 -16.87
C ALA A 166 3.19 -10.37 -16.60
N GLY A 167 2.66 -9.20 -16.95
CA GLY A 167 3.41 -7.95 -16.99
C GLY A 167 4.42 -7.91 -18.15
N GLY A 168 5.21 -6.83 -18.24
CA GLY A 168 6.27 -6.74 -19.24
C GLY A 168 6.71 -5.31 -19.56
N ALA A 169 7.69 -5.20 -20.46
CA ALA A 169 8.37 -3.94 -20.77
C ALA A 169 7.64 -3.07 -21.80
N GLN A 170 6.58 -3.57 -22.44
CA GLN A 170 5.89 -2.89 -23.53
C GLN A 170 4.38 -2.94 -23.32
N GLY A 171 3.69 -1.92 -23.81
CA GLY A 171 2.24 -1.80 -23.73
C GLY A 171 1.78 -1.25 -22.38
N ARG A 172 0.47 -1.22 -22.18
CA ARG A 172 -0.15 -0.77 -20.92
C ARG A 172 -0.81 -1.94 -20.20
N PHE A 173 -0.74 -1.94 -18.87
CA PHE A 173 -1.45 -2.89 -18.01
C PHE A 173 -1.66 -2.30 -16.61
N TRP A 174 -2.68 -2.79 -15.93
CA TRP A 174 -2.92 -2.48 -14.52
C TRP A 174 -2.23 -3.49 -13.62
N THR A 175 -1.78 -3.08 -12.43
CA THR A 175 -1.33 -4.01 -11.39
C THR A 175 -2.04 -3.70 -10.08
N LEU A 176 -2.53 -4.75 -9.43
CA LEU A 176 -3.43 -4.69 -8.29
C LEU A 176 -2.94 -5.61 -7.17
N ASP A 177 -2.85 -5.04 -5.98
CA ASP A 177 -2.85 -5.77 -4.71
C ASP A 177 -4.22 -5.51 -4.03
N PRO A 178 -5.11 -6.51 -3.97
CA PRO A 178 -6.45 -6.31 -3.45
C PRO A 178 -6.46 -6.01 -1.94
N ILE A 179 -5.54 -6.62 -1.16
CA ILE A 179 -5.30 -6.30 0.25
C ILE A 179 -3.81 -6.48 0.55
N ASP A 180 -3.06 -5.40 0.37
CA ASP A 180 -1.68 -5.37 0.80
C ASP A 180 -1.65 -5.27 2.33
N GLY A 181 -0.88 -6.16 2.95
CA GLY A 181 -0.82 -6.29 4.41
C GLY A 181 -1.96 -7.12 5.01
N THR A 182 -2.35 -8.23 4.37
CA THR A 182 -3.27 -9.28 4.85
C THR A 182 -3.18 -9.57 6.36
N LYS A 183 -1.96 -9.63 6.93
CA LYS A 183 -1.76 -9.86 8.37
C LYS A 183 -2.15 -8.65 9.23
N GLY A 184 -1.86 -7.44 8.76
CA GLY A 184 -2.34 -6.20 9.38
C GLY A 184 -3.87 -6.10 9.32
N PHE A 185 -4.47 -6.50 8.20
CA PHE A 185 -5.93 -6.61 8.07
C PHE A 185 -6.54 -7.55 9.13
N LEU A 186 -5.99 -8.76 9.29
CA LEU A 186 -6.44 -9.74 10.29
C LEU A 186 -6.27 -9.24 11.74
N ARG A 187 -5.27 -8.39 12.01
CA ARG A 187 -5.07 -7.74 13.32
C ARG A 187 -5.98 -6.54 13.57
N GLY A 188 -6.71 -6.08 12.57
CA GLY A 188 -7.41 -4.78 12.64
C GLY A 188 -6.48 -3.56 12.60
N GLU A 189 -5.23 -3.77 12.20
CA GLU A 189 -4.22 -2.74 12.05
C GLU A 189 -4.23 -2.18 10.61
N GLN A 190 -3.07 -1.80 10.08
CA GLN A 190 -2.95 -1.15 8.77
C GLN A 190 -2.99 -2.18 7.63
N TYR A 191 -3.76 -1.87 6.59
CA TYR A 191 -3.79 -2.57 5.31
C TYR A 191 -4.13 -1.57 4.21
N ALA A 192 -3.92 -1.95 2.94
CA ALA A 192 -4.23 -1.08 1.82
C ALA A 192 -4.75 -1.82 0.60
N VAL A 193 -5.59 -1.16 -0.20
CA VAL A 193 -5.93 -1.59 -1.56
C VAL A 193 -5.05 -0.77 -2.52
N CYS A 194 -4.23 -1.43 -3.34
CA CYS A 194 -3.19 -0.76 -4.11
C CYS A 194 -3.37 -1.02 -5.60
N LEU A 195 -3.54 0.05 -6.38
CA LEU A 195 -3.76 -0.03 -7.82
C LEU A 195 -2.81 0.90 -8.56
N ALA A 196 -2.19 0.41 -9.61
CA ALA A 196 -1.32 1.21 -10.46
C ALA A 196 -1.50 0.90 -11.95
N LEU A 197 -1.30 1.90 -12.80
CA LEU A 197 -1.20 1.75 -14.25
C LEU A 197 0.28 1.80 -14.65
N VAL A 198 0.71 0.78 -15.39
CA VAL A 198 2.06 0.67 -15.96
C VAL A 198 1.97 0.83 -17.47
N VAL A 199 2.81 1.68 -18.06
CA VAL A 199 2.95 1.89 -19.50
C VAL A 199 4.42 1.75 -19.88
N ASP A 200 4.73 0.83 -20.79
CA ASP A 200 6.08 0.52 -21.25
C ASP A 200 7.08 0.31 -20.08
N GLY A 201 6.65 -0.48 -19.10
CA GLY A 201 7.42 -0.80 -17.90
C GLY A 201 7.58 0.35 -16.89
N LYS A 202 6.87 1.47 -17.08
CA LYS A 202 6.89 2.63 -16.16
C LYS A 202 5.55 2.81 -15.49
N VAL A 203 5.55 3.02 -14.18
CA VAL A 203 4.32 3.37 -13.46
C VAL A 203 3.92 4.80 -13.82
N GLU A 204 2.74 4.99 -14.39
CA GLU A 204 2.23 6.30 -14.82
C GLU A 204 1.13 6.84 -13.91
N LEU A 205 0.43 5.94 -13.19
CA LEU A 205 -0.62 6.28 -12.23
C LEU A 205 -0.58 5.32 -11.04
N GLY A 206 -0.83 5.83 -9.83
CA GLY A 206 -0.88 5.05 -8.60
C GLY A 206 -1.96 5.59 -7.67
N VAL A 207 -2.78 4.68 -7.13
CA VAL A 207 -3.81 4.94 -6.13
C VAL A 207 -3.67 3.93 -5.00
N ILE A 208 -3.62 4.40 -3.76
CA ILE A 208 -3.60 3.56 -2.56
C ILE A 208 -4.75 4.00 -1.66
N GLY A 209 -5.67 3.08 -1.38
CA GLY A 209 -6.68 3.25 -0.34
C GLY A 209 -6.20 2.63 0.96
N CYS A 210 -6.13 3.42 2.04
CA CYS A 210 -5.70 2.99 3.36
C CYS A 210 -6.86 3.14 4.35
N PRO A 211 -7.75 2.13 4.49
CA PRO A 211 -9.01 2.30 5.20
C PRO A 211 -8.86 2.59 6.70
N ASN A 212 -7.80 2.03 7.31
CA ASN A 212 -7.53 2.18 8.74
C ASN A 212 -6.50 3.29 9.06
N LEU A 213 -5.92 3.94 8.04
CA LEU A 213 -4.90 4.97 8.27
C LEU A 213 -5.57 6.32 8.59
N PRO A 214 -5.19 6.97 9.70
CA PRO A 214 -5.63 8.33 10.00
C PRO A 214 -5.23 9.32 8.90
N VAL A 215 -6.16 10.24 8.59
CA VAL A 215 -5.94 11.34 7.63
C VAL A 215 -4.84 12.29 8.11
N ASP A 216 -4.63 12.35 9.42
CA ASP A 216 -3.57 13.09 10.09
C ASP A 216 -2.95 12.20 11.18
N LEU A 217 -1.66 11.89 11.10
CA LEU A 217 -0.99 11.08 12.14
C LEU A 217 -0.76 11.85 13.44
N ASP A 218 -0.78 13.18 13.42
CA ASP A 218 -0.74 13.99 14.65
C ASP A 218 -2.08 13.94 15.39
N ASN A 219 -3.14 13.44 14.74
CA ASN A 219 -4.45 13.17 15.32
C ASN A 219 -4.86 11.71 15.07
N PRO A 220 -4.23 10.73 15.75
CA PRO A 220 -4.42 9.30 15.49
C PRO A 220 -5.84 8.79 15.75
N ASP A 221 -6.60 9.49 16.60
CA ASP A 221 -8.01 9.20 16.92
C ASP A 221 -8.99 9.95 16.01
N GLY A 222 -8.48 10.73 15.05
CA GLY A 222 -9.26 11.48 14.08
C GLY A 222 -9.89 10.63 12.98
N GLU A 223 -10.33 11.30 11.91
CA GLU A 223 -10.91 10.65 10.73
C GLU A 223 -9.93 9.62 10.13
N ARG A 224 -10.44 8.43 9.86
CA ARG A 224 -9.72 7.34 9.19
C ARG A 224 -10.19 7.16 7.76
N GLY A 225 -9.32 6.59 6.93
CA GLY A 225 -9.57 6.38 5.51
C GLY A 225 -8.81 7.42 4.70
N SER A 226 -7.53 7.13 4.46
CA SER A 226 -6.66 7.97 3.65
C SER A 226 -6.57 7.40 2.23
N LEU A 227 -6.84 8.21 1.22
CA LEU A 227 -6.65 7.87 -0.18
C LEU A 227 -5.47 8.67 -0.74
N PHE A 228 -4.43 7.99 -1.22
CA PHE A 228 -3.27 8.59 -1.84
C PHE A 228 -3.32 8.41 -3.36
N ILE A 229 -2.99 9.47 -4.09
CA ILE A 229 -3.12 9.53 -5.54
C ILE A 229 -1.88 10.19 -6.14
N ALA A 230 -1.35 9.62 -7.21
CA ALA A 230 -0.36 10.27 -8.04
C ALA A 230 -0.51 9.91 -9.52
N THR A 231 -0.27 10.91 -10.38
CA THR A 231 -0.08 10.73 -11.83
C THR A 231 1.27 11.31 -12.18
N ARG A 232 2.07 10.58 -12.97
CA ARG A 232 3.44 10.98 -13.28
C ARG A 232 3.49 12.41 -13.83
N GLY A 233 4.36 13.23 -13.24
CA GLY A 233 4.56 14.64 -13.57
C GLY A 233 3.53 15.63 -13.03
N HIS A 234 2.54 15.18 -12.24
CA HIS A 234 1.44 16.03 -11.75
C HIS A 234 1.45 16.23 -10.22
N GLY A 235 2.35 15.55 -9.51
CA GLY A 235 2.44 15.56 -8.06
C GLY A 235 1.57 14.51 -7.38
N ALA A 236 1.79 14.34 -6.09
CA ALA A 236 1.03 13.45 -5.23
C ALA A 236 0.01 14.23 -4.38
N PHE A 237 -1.13 13.61 -4.13
CA PHE A 237 -2.24 14.17 -3.39
C PHE A 237 -2.82 13.15 -2.41
N GLN A 238 -3.48 13.66 -1.37
CA GLN A 238 -4.31 12.87 -0.47
C GLN A 238 -5.73 13.43 -0.41
N ARG A 239 -6.69 12.56 -0.07
CA ARG A 239 -8.03 12.95 0.38
C ARG A 239 -8.61 11.89 1.31
N THR A 240 -9.74 12.19 1.95
CA THR A 240 -10.48 11.18 2.73
C THR A 240 -11.35 10.33 1.80
N PHE A 241 -11.93 9.25 2.30
CA PHE A 241 -12.84 8.41 1.51
C PHE A 241 -14.20 9.08 1.23
N ILE A 242 -14.51 10.16 1.94
CA ILE A 242 -15.79 10.87 1.89
C ILE A 242 -15.60 12.22 1.18
N ASP A 243 -14.62 13.03 1.61
CA ASP A 243 -14.35 14.32 1.00
C ASP A 243 -13.49 14.15 -0.27
N GLU A 244 -14.00 14.65 -1.39
CA GLU A 244 -13.32 14.62 -2.69
C GLU A 244 -12.20 15.68 -2.81
N LYS A 245 -12.10 16.59 -1.84
CA LYS A 245 -11.09 17.65 -1.84
C LYS A 245 -9.67 17.10 -1.73
N LEU A 246 -8.89 17.30 -2.79
CA LEU A 246 -7.49 16.93 -2.84
C LEU A 246 -6.59 17.92 -2.09
N SER A 247 -5.73 17.36 -1.25
CA SER A 247 -4.65 18.08 -0.58
C SER A 247 -3.31 17.61 -1.14
N LYS A 248 -2.50 18.53 -1.64
CA LYS A 248 -1.17 18.20 -2.16
C LYS A 248 -0.24 17.79 -1.02
N ILE A 249 0.42 16.65 -1.16
CA ILE A 249 1.36 16.12 -0.16
C ILE A 249 2.81 16.28 -0.63
N LYS A 250 3.74 16.27 0.33
CA LYS A 250 5.19 16.33 0.09
C LYS A 250 5.92 15.56 1.17
N THR A 251 7.04 14.94 0.80
CA THR A 251 7.93 14.27 1.75
C THR A 251 8.48 15.26 2.80
N ALA A 252 8.96 14.70 3.93
CA ALA A 252 9.44 15.45 5.07
C ALA A 252 10.56 16.45 4.69
N LYS A 253 10.53 17.65 5.26
CA LYS A 253 11.56 18.68 5.03
C LYS A 253 12.73 18.56 6.01
N VAL A 254 13.59 17.58 5.78
CA VAL A 254 14.74 17.28 6.65
C VAL A 254 16.07 17.48 5.95
N LYS A 255 17.12 17.77 6.73
CA LYS A 255 18.49 18.00 6.25
C LYS A 255 19.35 16.75 6.32
N THR A 256 19.16 15.93 7.34
CA THR A 256 19.88 14.68 7.61
C THR A 256 18.89 13.62 8.09
N ALA A 257 19.25 12.35 7.95
CA ALA A 257 18.40 11.24 8.36
C ALA A 257 18.05 11.25 9.87
N SER A 258 18.92 11.82 10.71
CA SER A 258 18.68 11.96 12.17
C SER A 258 17.52 12.90 12.54
N GLU A 259 17.03 13.73 11.61
CA GLU A 259 15.91 14.67 11.83
C GLU A 259 14.54 14.03 11.54
N THR A 260 14.50 12.73 11.22
CA THR A 260 13.27 12.00 10.91
C THR A 260 13.29 10.59 11.49
N ILE A 261 12.17 9.89 11.31
CA ILE A 261 11.99 8.49 11.67
C ILE A 261 11.97 7.63 10.41
N PHE A 262 12.18 6.32 10.60
CA PHE A 262 11.91 5.33 9.57
C PHE A 262 10.64 4.54 9.89
N CYS A 263 10.00 4.01 8.85
CA CYS A 263 9.00 2.97 8.97
C CYS A 263 9.45 1.65 8.34
N GLU A 264 8.97 0.54 8.87
CA GLU A 264 9.29 -0.82 8.42
C GLU A 264 8.10 -1.77 8.63
N SER A 265 8.19 -2.98 8.09
CA SER A 265 7.17 -4.02 8.26
C SER A 265 7.08 -4.49 9.73
N VAL A 266 5.86 -4.75 10.20
CA VAL A 266 5.63 -5.43 11.50
C VAL A 266 6.20 -6.85 11.48
N GLU A 267 6.02 -7.53 10.35
CA GLU A 267 6.45 -8.91 10.14
C GLU A 267 7.95 -9.02 9.85
N SER A 268 8.70 -9.64 10.77
CA SER A 268 10.15 -9.85 10.64
C SER A 268 10.54 -10.75 9.48
N GLY A 269 9.63 -11.60 8.98
CA GLY A 269 9.85 -12.39 7.77
C GLY A 269 9.82 -11.58 6.47
N HIS A 270 9.17 -10.40 6.47
CA HIS A 270 9.00 -9.56 5.29
C HIS A 270 10.11 -8.53 5.10
N SER A 271 10.86 -8.22 6.16
CA SER A 271 12.00 -7.30 6.13
C SER A 271 12.90 -7.59 7.31
N SER A 272 14.21 -7.53 7.10
CA SER A 272 15.16 -7.78 8.17
C SER A 272 15.24 -6.60 9.15
N GLN A 273 14.56 -6.75 10.29
CA GLN A 273 14.44 -5.72 11.33
C GLN A 273 15.77 -5.46 12.06
N THR A 274 16.64 -6.47 12.15
CA THR A 274 17.97 -6.33 12.75
C THR A 274 18.84 -5.34 11.96
N GLU A 275 18.92 -5.52 10.64
CA GLU A 275 19.67 -4.66 9.74
C GLU A 275 19.03 -3.27 9.65
N ALA A 276 17.69 -3.18 9.64
CA ALA A 276 17.01 -1.89 9.69
C ALA A 276 17.38 -1.11 10.97
N ALA A 277 17.47 -1.78 12.12
CA ALA A 277 17.92 -1.17 13.36
C ALA A 277 19.39 -0.72 13.31
N GLU A 278 20.29 -1.53 12.72
CA GLU A 278 21.70 -1.15 12.53
C GLU A 278 21.86 0.05 11.57
N ILE A 279 21.04 0.10 10.51
CA ILE A 279 20.98 1.25 9.59
C ILE A 279 20.53 2.49 10.36
N ALA A 280 19.47 2.40 11.17
CA ALA A 280 18.97 3.51 11.97
C ALA A 280 20.04 4.03 12.97
N GLN A 281 20.81 3.13 13.58
CA GLN A 281 21.94 3.49 14.44
C GLN A 281 23.03 4.23 13.67
N HIS A 282 23.41 3.76 12.47
CA HIS A 282 24.38 4.45 11.62
C HIS A 282 23.91 5.85 11.21
N LEU A 283 22.61 6.01 10.96
CA LEU A 283 21.97 7.28 10.63
C LEU A 283 21.70 8.18 11.85
N LYS A 284 22.02 7.69 13.05
CA LYS A 284 21.77 8.39 14.33
C LYS A 284 20.30 8.79 14.50
N ILE A 285 19.39 7.96 14.00
CA ILE A 285 17.97 8.06 14.28
C ILE A 285 17.77 7.65 15.73
N ALA A 286 16.94 8.40 16.48
CA ALA A 286 16.71 8.12 17.89
C ALA A 286 16.13 6.71 18.08
N ALA A 287 16.71 5.95 19.01
CA ALA A 287 16.26 4.59 19.31
C ALA A 287 14.77 4.59 19.74
N GLY A 288 14.03 3.55 19.33
CA GLY A 288 12.61 3.39 19.66
C GLY A 288 11.64 4.31 18.89
N THR A 289 12.13 5.20 18.03
CA THR A 289 11.25 6.13 17.27
C THR A 289 10.73 5.59 15.94
N GLY A 290 11.31 4.49 15.45
CA GLY A 290 10.85 3.82 14.24
C GLY A 290 9.41 3.33 14.37
N LYS A 291 8.65 3.40 13.27
CA LYS A 291 7.25 2.96 13.25
C LYS A 291 7.09 1.68 12.46
N ARG A 292 6.51 0.67 13.08
CA ARG A 292 6.15 -0.58 12.39
C ARG A 292 4.72 -0.50 11.90
N MET A 293 4.52 -0.79 10.63
CA MET A 293 3.19 -0.87 10.04
C MET A 293 3.20 -1.77 8.81
N ASP A 294 2.10 -2.46 8.54
CA ASP A 294 1.94 -3.26 7.35
C ASP A 294 1.58 -2.41 6.11
N SER A 295 1.58 -3.07 4.96
CA SER A 295 1.18 -2.53 3.65
C SER A 295 1.94 -1.32 3.11
N GLN A 296 1.55 -0.88 1.91
CA GLN A 296 1.96 0.33 1.23
C GLN A 296 1.45 1.60 1.93
N CYS A 297 0.72 1.50 3.05
CA CYS A 297 0.56 2.60 4.01
C CYS A 297 1.92 3.25 4.34
N LYS A 298 3.01 2.45 4.38
CA LYS A 298 4.38 2.93 4.54
C LYS A 298 4.80 3.95 3.48
N TYR A 299 4.47 3.73 2.21
CA TYR A 299 4.73 4.71 1.17
C TYR A 299 3.86 5.96 1.35
N GLY A 300 2.60 5.79 1.74
CA GLY A 300 1.68 6.91 2.01
C GLY A 300 2.21 7.86 3.09
N VAL A 301 2.65 7.31 4.24
CA VAL A 301 3.19 8.13 5.33
C VAL A 301 4.55 8.77 4.98
N VAL A 302 5.36 8.14 4.13
CA VAL A 302 6.57 8.78 3.58
C VAL A 302 6.23 9.92 2.64
N ALA A 303 5.26 9.71 1.74
CA ALA A 303 4.82 10.71 0.78
C ALA A 303 4.15 11.93 1.44
N ARG A 304 3.44 11.72 2.55
CA ARG A 304 2.86 12.78 3.38
C ARG A 304 3.88 13.48 4.29
N GLY A 305 5.02 12.84 4.53
CA GLY A 305 6.11 13.37 5.34
C GLY A 305 6.03 13.05 6.83
N ASP A 306 5.16 12.12 7.24
CA ASP A 306 5.06 11.67 8.63
C ASP A 306 6.28 10.81 9.02
N ALA A 307 6.81 10.05 8.05
CA ALA A 307 8.10 9.40 8.12
C ALA A 307 8.99 9.92 6.97
N GLY A 308 10.29 9.97 7.17
CA GLY A 308 11.22 10.39 6.11
C GLY A 308 11.85 9.23 5.36
N ILE A 309 11.72 8.01 5.88
CA ILE A 309 12.40 6.80 5.40
C ILE A 309 11.45 5.61 5.51
N TYR A 310 11.39 4.78 4.47
CA TYR A 310 10.86 3.42 4.48
C TYR A 310 11.97 2.45 4.07
N LEU A 311 12.22 1.45 4.92
CA LEU A 311 13.18 0.37 4.67
C LEU A 311 12.46 -0.96 4.49
N ARG A 312 12.77 -1.65 3.39
CA ARG A 312 12.46 -3.06 3.16
C ARG A 312 13.75 -3.80 2.86
N ILE A 313 14.36 -4.34 3.91
CA ILE A 313 15.65 -5.02 3.84
C ILE A 313 15.42 -6.49 3.51
N PRO A 314 16.03 -7.04 2.45
CA PRO A 314 15.86 -8.45 2.09
C PRO A 314 16.20 -9.39 3.24
N THR A 315 15.32 -10.35 3.51
CA THR A 315 15.57 -11.46 4.44
C THR A 315 16.19 -12.68 3.74
N SER A 316 16.16 -12.70 2.40
CA SER A 316 16.73 -13.75 1.55
C SER A 316 17.23 -13.18 0.22
N ASP A 317 18.35 -13.70 -0.27
CA ASP A 317 18.91 -13.35 -1.58
C ASP A 317 18.06 -13.86 -2.75
N THR A 318 17.21 -14.87 -2.52
CA THR A 318 16.38 -15.48 -3.58
C THR A 318 14.98 -14.88 -3.67
N TYR A 319 14.57 -14.07 -2.68
CA TYR A 319 13.26 -13.46 -2.71
C TYR A 319 13.20 -12.38 -3.80
N GLU A 320 12.06 -12.37 -4.51
CA GLU A 320 11.74 -11.38 -5.51
C GLU A 320 10.44 -10.67 -5.11
N GLU A 321 10.53 -9.36 -4.93
CA GLU A 321 9.37 -8.52 -4.64
C GLU A 321 8.34 -8.60 -5.76
N LYS A 322 7.06 -8.51 -5.40
CA LYS A 322 5.96 -8.45 -6.37
C LYS A 322 5.73 -7.02 -6.83
N ILE A 323 5.38 -6.83 -8.11
CA ILE A 323 5.19 -5.47 -8.65
C ILE A 323 4.01 -4.74 -7.99
N TRP A 324 2.94 -5.46 -7.66
CA TRP A 324 1.74 -4.89 -7.05
C TRP A 324 1.99 -4.36 -5.64
N GLY A 325 2.96 -4.94 -4.92
CA GLY A 325 3.38 -4.49 -3.58
C GLY A 325 4.18 -3.18 -3.56
N HIS A 326 4.55 -2.62 -4.72
CA HIS A 326 5.40 -1.41 -4.78
C HIS A 326 5.03 -0.39 -5.85
N ALA A 327 4.31 -0.75 -6.92
CA ALA A 327 4.10 0.14 -8.06
C ALA A 327 3.40 1.45 -7.67
N ALA A 328 2.25 1.37 -6.98
CA ALA A 328 1.48 2.54 -6.59
C ALA A 328 2.27 3.41 -5.59
N GLY A 329 2.83 2.78 -4.55
CA GLY A 329 3.55 3.48 -3.50
C GLY A 329 4.83 4.17 -3.99
N MET A 330 5.56 3.53 -4.90
CA MET A 330 6.75 4.11 -5.53
C MET A 330 6.41 5.43 -6.21
N LEU A 331 5.42 5.43 -7.11
CA LEU A 331 5.06 6.63 -7.86
C LEU A 331 4.57 7.75 -6.93
N ILE A 332 3.78 7.41 -5.92
CA ILE A 332 3.26 8.38 -4.94
C ILE A 332 4.40 9.07 -4.18
N VAL A 333 5.42 8.33 -3.75
CA VAL A 333 6.60 8.92 -3.09
C VAL A 333 7.42 9.77 -4.05
N GLU A 334 7.67 9.32 -5.29
CA GLU A 334 8.41 10.10 -6.30
C GLU A 334 7.71 11.44 -6.59
N GLU A 335 6.39 11.42 -6.80
CA GLU A 335 5.59 12.61 -7.10
C GLU A 335 5.40 13.54 -5.88
N ALA A 336 5.58 13.02 -4.67
CA ALA A 336 5.68 13.81 -3.43
C ALA A 336 7.08 14.44 -3.22
N GLY A 337 8.04 14.16 -4.11
CA GLY A 337 9.41 14.67 -4.05
C GLY A 337 10.39 13.80 -3.25
N GLY A 338 10.04 12.53 -3.04
CA GLY A 338 10.95 11.50 -2.54
C GLY A 338 11.75 10.82 -3.65
N VAL A 339 12.54 9.82 -3.25
CA VAL A 339 13.27 8.92 -4.14
C VAL A 339 13.03 7.50 -3.65
N VAL A 340 12.84 6.58 -4.59
CA VAL A 340 12.68 5.15 -4.31
C VAL A 340 13.65 4.35 -5.16
N THR A 341 14.46 3.52 -4.52
CA THR A 341 15.38 2.59 -5.18
C THR A 341 15.33 1.23 -4.49
N ASP A 342 16.06 0.27 -5.04
CA ASP A 342 16.47 -0.91 -4.27
C ASP A 342 17.63 -0.57 -3.31
N VAL A 343 18.10 -1.56 -2.53
CA VAL A 343 19.19 -1.35 -1.56
C VAL A 343 20.56 -1.12 -2.21
N GLU A 344 20.69 -1.31 -3.53
CA GLU A 344 21.90 -1.00 -4.30
C GLU A 344 21.84 0.41 -4.93
N GLY A 345 20.67 1.05 -4.93
CA GLY A 345 20.43 2.36 -5.52
C GLY A 345 19.92 2.32 -6.96
N LYS A 346 19.53 1.14 -7.46
CA LYS A 346 18.93 1.02 -8.79
C LYS A 346 17.45 1.43 -8.72
N PRO A 347 16.92 2.12 -9.75
CA PRO A 347 15.48 2.29 -9.90
C PRO A 347 14.77 0.94 -9.92
N LEU A 348 13.53 0.89 -9.40
CA LEU A 348 12.71 -0.31 -9.46
C LEU A 348 12.25 -0.57 -10.90
N ASP A 349 12.43 -1.80 -11.38
CA ASP A 349 12.14 -2.21 -12.76
C ASP A 349 10.81 -2.97 -12.84
N PHE A 350 9.75 -2.27 -13.25
CA PHE A 350 8.41 -2.84 -13.44
C PHE A 350 8.20 -3.46 -14.83
N GLY A 351 9.24 -3.46 -15.69
CA GLY A 351 9.17 -3.95 -17.07
C GLY A 351 9.48 -5.43 -17.24
N VAL A 352 9.75 -6.16 -16.15
CA VAL A 352 10.36 -7.49 -16.23
C VAL A 352 9.47 -8.65 -15.78
N GLY A 353 8.18 -8.40 -15.65
CA GLY A 353 7.14 -9.39 -15.40
C GLY A 353 6.34 -9.07 -14.14
N ARG A 354 5.90 -10.10 -13.42
CA ARG A 354 5.13 -10.00 -12.16
C ARG A 354 5.98 -9.64 -10.93
N THR A 355 7.31 -9.66 -11.07
CA THR A 355 8.26 -9.42 -9.97
C THR A 355 9.32 -8.38 -10.33
N LEU A 356 9.89 -7.76 -9.30
CA LEU A 356 11.07 -6.87 -9.43
C LEU A 356 12.37 -7.69 -9.45
N LYS A 357 12.49 -8.66 -10.36
CA LYS A 357 13.61 -9.63 -10.40
C LYS A 357 15.00 -9.00 -10.56
N ASN A 358 15.06 -7.77 -11.09
CA ASN A 358 16.30 -7.00 -11.27
C ASN A 358 16.69 -6.16 -10.05
N ASN A 359 15.90 -6.21 -8.97
CA ASN A 359 16.06 -5.40 -7.77
C ASN A 359 16.17 -6.27 -6.52
N LYS A 360 16.73 -5.70 -5.45
CA LYS A 360 16.81 -6.33 -4.12
C LYS A 360 16.40 -5.37 -3.02
N GLY A 361 15.32 -5.70 -2.33
CA GLY A 361 14.75 -4.84 -1.29
C GLY A 361 14.29 -3.49 -1.82
N VAL A 362 13.91 -2.60 -0.91
CA VAL A 362 13.44 -1.25 -1.25
C VAL A 362 13.91 -0.27 -0.20
N VAL A 363 14.40 0.89 -0.66
CA VAL A 363 14.63 2.09 0.13
C VAL A 363 13.80 3.20 -0.49
N ALA A 364 12.89 3.77 0.28
CA ALA A 364 12.17 4.99 -0.09
C ALA A 364 12.49 6.08 0.94
N ALA A 365 12.82 7.29 0.50
CA ALA A 365 13.14 8.37 1.43
C ALA A 365 12.87 9.75 0.83
N THR A 366 12.81 10.78 1.68
CA THR A 366 12.95 12.17 1.25
C THR A 366 14.20 12.32 0.39
N ALA A 367 14.08 12.95 -0.78
CA ALA A 367 15.15 13.01 -1.78
C ALA A 367 16.50 13.52 -1.23
N ARG A 368 16.47 14.48 -0.31
CA ARG A 368 17.67 15.09 0.29
C ARG A 368 18.51 14.10 1.11
N ILE A 369 17.87 13.13 1.76
CA ILE A 369 18.55 12.19 2.67
C ILE A 369 18.69 10.79 2.05
N HIS A 370 18.11 10.54 0.89
CA HIS A 370 18.13 9.22 0.25
C HIS A 370 19.56 8.67 0.05
N ALA A 371 20.50 9.51 -0.39
CA ALA A 371 21.89 9.09 -0.56
C ALA A 371 22.56 8.70 0.77
N GLU A 372 22.27 9.44 1.84
CA GLU A 372 22.76 9.14 3.20
C GLU A 372 22.22 7.78 3.69
N VAL A 373 20.92 7.54 3.52
CA VAL A 373 20.25 6.28 3.89
C VAL A 373 20.81 5.10 3.09
N LEU A 374 21.00 5.27 1.79
CA LEU A 374 21.51 4.22 0.92
C LEU A 374 22.95 3.81 1.27
N GLU A 375 23.80 4.77 1.60
CA GLU A 375 25.17 4.46 2.04
C GLU A 375 25.19 3.71 3.38
N ALA A 376 24.30 4.06 4.31
CA ALA A 376 24.14 3.30 5.55
C ALA A 376 23.65 1.86 5.28
N ALA A 377 22.62 1.69 4.42
CA ALA A 377 22.11 0.39 4.02
C ALA A 377 23.20 -0.50 3.37
N LYS A 378 23.94 0.05 2.41
CA LYS A 378 25.05 -0.66 1.75
C LYS A 378 26.15 -1.05 2.75
N LYS A 379 26.45 -0.20 3.73
CA LYS A 379 27.46 -0.51 4.74
C LYS A 379 27.04 -1.73 5.56
N VAL A 380 25.81 -1.74 6.08
CA VAL A 380 25.27 -2.84 6.90
C VAL A 380 25.17 -4.14 6.09
N LEU A 381 24.73 -4.06 4.84
CA LEU A 381 24.56 -5.26 4.00
C LEU A 381 25.90 -5.83 3.50
N ARG A 382 26.96 -5.03 3.39
CA ARG A 382 28.30 -5.49 2.99
C ARG A 382 29.11 -6.13 4.13
N THR A 383 28.80 -5.82 5.39
CA THR A 383 29.54 -6.32 6.55
C THR A 383 29.18 -7.74 6.96
N LYS A 384 28.23 -8.39 6.28
CA LYS A 384 27.94 -9.81 6.50
C LYS A 384 28.92 -10.71 5.73
N PRO A 385 29.54 -11.71 6.39
CA PRO A 385 30.06 -12.86 5.68
C PRO A 385 28.89 -13.59 5.03
N VAL A 386 29.02 -13.96 3.77
CA VAL A 386 28.14 -14.94 3.13
C VAL A 386 28.25 -16.21 3.97
N ASN A 387 27.17 -16.65 4.61
CA ASN A 387 27.11 -17.99 5.21
C ASN A 387 27.10 -19.00 4.05
N GLY A 388 28.30 -19.28 3.53
CA GLY A 388 28.57 -20.40 2.66
C GLY A 388 28.97 -21.59 3.52
N ASP A 389 28.22 -22.67 3.39
CA ASP A 389 28.62 -23.98 3.88
C ASP A 389 30.05 -24.31 3.42
N GLY A 390 30.92 -24.69 4.36
CA GLY A 390 32.16 -25.41 4.05
C GLY A 390 33.44 -24.90 4.71
N GLN A 391 33.91 -25.71 5.65
CA GLN A 391 35.27 -25.83 6.18
C GLN A 391 35.77 -24.89 7.29
N VAL A 392 35.87 -25.53 8.45
CA VAL A 392 36.72 -25.22 9.59
C VAL A 392 38.17 -25.02 9.16
N ASN A 393 38.80 -23.93 9.59
CA ASN A 393 40.19 -23.97 10.05
C ASN A 393 40.44 -22.87 11.10
N GLY A 394 41.03 -23.29 12.22
CA GLY A 394 41.14 -22.49 13.43
C GLY A 394 42.34 -21.56 13.49
N GLY A 395 42.26 -20.64 14.46
CA GLY A 395 43.41 -19.90 14.98
C GLY A 395 43.16 -18.40 15.15
N ALA A 396 42.61 -18.00 16.31
CA ALA A 396 42.93 -16.74 17.00
C ALA A 396 42.10 -16.64 18.30
N THR A 397 42.66 -17.16 19.41
CA THR A 397 42.13 -16.98 20.77
C THR A 397 42.61 -15.66 21.34
N GLY A 398 41.69 -14.74 21.68
CA GLY A 398 42.02 -13.56 22.51
C GLY A 398 41.02 -12.40 22.47
N THR A 399 40.39 -12.11 21.33
CA THR A 399 39.50 -10.94 21.15
C THR A 399 38.02 -11.29 20.96
N ALA A 400 37.71 -12.55 20.66
CA ALA A 400 36.34 -13.01 20.40
C ALA A 400 35.47 -13.16 21.67
N ALA A 401 36.07 -13.45 22.83
CA ALA A 401 35.31 -13.63 24.08
C ALA A 401 34.68 -12.31 24.56
N VAL A 402 35.46 -11.22 24.56
CA VAL A 402 34.97 -9.90 24.98
C VAL A 402 33.93 -9.35 24.00
N ALA A 403 34.09 -9.58 22.70
CA ALA A 403 33.10 -9.19 21.69
C ALA A 403 31.79 -9.99 21.80
N LYS A 404 31.88 -11.28 22.15
CA LYS A 404 30.71 -12.15 22.36
C LYS A 404 29.92 -11.74 23.61
N ASP A 405 30.60 -11.45 24.71
CA ASP A 405 29.95 -11.03 25.96
C ASP A 405 29.23 -9.67 25.80
N VAL A 406 29.83 -8.74 25.04
CA VAL A 406 29.21 -7.44 24.72
C VAL A 406 28.01 -7.60 23.77
N LEU A 407 28.10 -8.50 22.79
CA LEU A 407 26.98 -8.80 21.88
C LEU A 407 25.84 -9.53 22.58
N GLU A 408 26.12 -10.45 23.50
CA GLU A 408 25.11 -11.16 24.29
C GLU A 408 24.42 -10.22 25.29
N ALA A 409 25.16 -9.29 25.91
CA ALA A 409 24.59 -8.26 26.78
C ALA A 409 23.68 -7.29 25.99
N ALA A 410 24.13 -6.82 24.82
CA ALA A 410 23.32 -5.96 23.96
C ALA A 410 22.08 -6.68 23.41
N ALA A 411 22.20 -7.96 23.03
CA ALA A 411 21.07 -8.77 22.58
C ALA A 411 20.03 -8.97 23.69
N LYS A 412 20.49 -9.10 24.95
CA LYS A 412 19.60 -9.20 26.11
C LYS A 412 18.87 -7.88 26.40
N GLU A 413 19.57 -6.74 26.36
CA GLU A 413 18.92 -5.43 26.53
C GLU A 413 17.87 -5.16 25.43
N VAL A 414 18.16 -5.56 24.19
CA VAL A 414 17.20 -5.47 23.08
C VAL A 414 16.01 -6.40 23.30
N ALA A 415 16.23 -7.64 23.75
CA ALA A 415 15.15 -8.58 24.03
C ALA A 415 14.25 -8.11 25.18
N ASP A 416 14.84 -7.55 26.24
CA ASP A 416 14.12 -7.01 27.39
C ASP A 416 13.28 -5.79 26.97
N ALA A 417 13.82 -4.88 26.14
CA ALA A 417 13.08 -3.74 25.59
C ALA A 417 11.93 -4.15 24.65
N VAL A 418 12.12 -5.21 23.84
CA VAL A 418 11.07 -5.76 22.99
C VAL A 418 9.96 -6.40 23.82
N ALA A 419 10.30 -7.10 24.90
CA ALA A 419 9.32 -7.70 25.82
C ALA A 419 8.50 -6.62 26.54
N GLU A 420 9.13 -5.54 26.99
CA GLU A 420 8.46 -4.39 27.61
C GLU A 420 7.52 -3.68 26.63
N GLN A 421 7.95 -3.48 25.37
CA GLN A 421 7.11 -2.91 24.32
C GLN A 421 5.91 -3.80 23.98
N GLN A 422 6.11 -5.13 23.88
CA GLN A 422 5.00 -6.07 23.66
C GLN A 422 4.01 -6.08 24.82
N GLN A 423 4.48 -5.99 26.06
CA GLN A 423 3.62 -5.93 27.23
C GLN A 423 2.80 -4.62 27.25
N GLN A 424 3.41 -3.50 26.90
CA GLN A 424 2.73 -2.21 26.81
C GLN A 424 1.68 -2.18 25.70
N GLN A 425 1.98 -2.78 24.54
CA GLN A 425 1.04 -2.92 23.43
C GLN A 425 -0.14 -3.86 23.78
N GLN A 426 0.10 -4.93 24.55
CA GLN A 426 -0.98 -5.79 25.07
C GLN A 426 -1.89 -5.06 26.06
N LEU A 427 -1.33 -4.19 26.91
CA LEU A 427 -2.10 -3.37 27.85
C LEU A 427 -2.93 -2.30 27.13
N GLU A 428 -2.40 -1.68 26.07
CA GLU A 428 -3.15 -0.72 25.23
C GLU A 428 -4.31 -1.40 24.49
N VAL A 429 -4.08 -2.58 23.89
CA VAL A 429 -5.17 -3.36 23.26
C VAL A 429 -6.22 -3.77 24.29
N ALA A 430 -5.81 -4.20 25.48
CA ALA A 430 -6.74 -4.53 26.56
C ALA A 430 -7.57 -3.30 27.00
N ALA A 431 -6.94 -2.12 27.08
CA ALA A 431 -7.64 -0.87 27.40
C ALA A 431 -8.65 -0.48 26.31
N MET A 432 -8.28 -0.59 25.03
CA MET A 432 -9.19 -0.34 23.91
C MET A 432 -10.39 -1.32 23.89
N MET A 433 -10.16 -2.59 24.21
CA MET A 433 -11.25 -3.58 24.32
C MET A 433 -12.20 -3.28 25.49
N VAL A 434 -11.67 -2.78 26.61
CA VAL A 434 -12.49 -2.35 27.77
C VAL A 434 -13.31 -1.11 27.43
N GLU A 435 -12.75 -0.12 26.75
CA GLU A 435 -13.48 1.09 26.33
C GLU A 435 -14.59 0.76 25.31
N ALA A 436 -14.34 -0.15 24.37
CA ALA A 436 -15.36 -0.63 23.44
C ALA A 436 -16.52 -1.36 24.16
N ALA A 437 -16.22 -2.13 25.19
CA ALA A 437 -17.23 -2.83 26.00
C ALA A 437 -18.07 -1.85 26.85
N VAL A 438 -17.45 -0.83 27.44
CA VAL A 438 -18.13 0.17 28.28
C VAL A 438 -18.95 1.18 27.44
N GLY A 439 -18.49 1.53 26.23
CA GLY A 439 -19.24 2.37 25.30
C GLY A 439 -20.53 1.72 24.78
N SER A 440 -20.63 0.39 24.80
CA SER A 440 -21.82 -0.35 24.34
C SER A 440 -22.94 -0.48 25.38
N THR A 441 -22.69 -0.13 26.65
CA THR A 441 -23.63 -0.34 27.77
C THR A 441 -24.32 0.92 28.29
N THR A 442 -24.19 2.05 27.59
CA THR A 442 -24.82 3.31 28.02
C THR A 442 -25.56 4.03 26.90
N GLU A 443 -26.55 3.41 26.26
CA GLU A 443 -27.59 4.21 25.57
C GLU A 443 -28.97 3.59 25.31
N GLU A 444 -29.31 2.38 25.78
CA GLU A 444 -30.68 1.84 25.61
C GLU A 444 -31.17 1.00 26.80
N THR A 445 -31.66 1.60 27.89
CA THR A 445 -32.75 0.99 28.70
C THR A 445 -33.41 1.97 29.70
N ILE A 446 -33.89 3.16 29.32
CA ILE A 446 -34.86 3.89 30.16
C ILE A 446 -35.84 4.69 29.31
N VAL A 447 -36.89 4.06 28.75
CA VAL A 447 -38.25 4.62 28.67
C VAL A 447 -39.24 3.45 28.48
N ASP A 448 -40.39 3.51 29.15
CA ASP A 448 -41.61 2.70 28.97
C ASP A 448 -41.67 1.27 29.55
N SER A 449 -42.07 1.18 30.83
CA SER A 449 -43.31 0.46 31.20
C SER A 449 -43.64 0.58 32.70
N VAL A 450 -44.33 1.64 33.15
CA VAL A 450 -45.12 1.58 34.40
C VAL A 450 -46.31 2.53 34.30
N MET A 451 -47.42 2.06 33.73
CA MET A 451 -48.78 2.60 34.00
C MET A 451 -49.82 1.53 33.68
N ALA A 452 -50.29 0.82 34.73
CA ALA A 452 -51.52 0.03 34.90
C ALA A 452 -51.20 -1.10 35.89
N GLU A 453 -51.89 -1.38 36.99
CA GLU A 453 -53.14 -0.95 37.64
C GLU A 453 -53.10 -1.63 39.07
N PRO A 454 -54.06 -1.37 39.97
CA PRO A 454 -53.81 -1.24 41.41
C PRO A 454 -54.25 -2.43 42.28
N PHE A 455 -53.54 -2.73 43.37
CA PHE A 455 -54.01 -3.43 44.58
C PHE A 455 -53.01 -3.05 45.70
N GLY A 456 -53.37 -2.66 46.93
CA GLY A 456 -54.43 -3.18 47.78
C GLY A 456 -53.77 -3.80 49.02
N ALA A 457 -53.58 -2.98 50.06
CA ALA A 457 -53.37 -3.26 51.49
C ALA A 457 -52.83 -4.62 52.01
N GLU A 458 -51.83 -4.47 52.90
CA GLU A 458 -51.68 -5.12 54.22
C GLU A 458 -51.03 -6.52 54.40
N ASN A 459 -50.01 -6.48 55.26
CA ASN A 459 -49.67 -7.37 56.38
C ASN A 459 -49.04 -8.74 56.13
N GLY A 460 -47.81 -8.88 56.68
CA GLY A 460 -47.54 -9.93 57.66
C GLY A 460 -46.42 -10.94 57.34
N GLY A 461 -45.25 -10.72 57.95
CA GLY A 461 -44.59 -11.75 58.79
C GLY A 461 -43.88 -12.95 58.14
N GLN A 462 -42.55 -12.95 58.29
CA GLN A 462 -41.69 -14.08 58.67
C GLN A 462 -41.92 -15.45 57.98
N ASN A 463 -41.02 -15.85 57.08
CA ASN A 463 -39.79 -16.60 57.38
C ASN A 463 -38.96 -16.82 56.11
#